data_AF-A0A2Z6E0U1-F1
#
_entry.id   AF-A0A2Z6E0U1-F1
#
_cell.length_a   1.000
_cell.length_b   1.000
_cell.length_c   1.000
_cell.angle_alpha   90.00
_cell.angle_beta   90.00
_cell.angle_gamma   90.00
#
_symmetry.space_group_name_H-M   'P 1'
#
loop_
_entity.id
_entity.type
_entity.pdbx_description
1 polymer ?
#
loop_
_entity_poly.entity_id
_entity_poly.type
_entity_poly.pdbx_seq_one_letter_code
_entity_poly.pdbx_strand_id
1 'polypeptide(L)'
;MGDPRVVEAQLREGQFVGVGAGDRYLGDPDVVNRLIASYCTEVDTDLRRVLRGELSPRESEARYMERAKRYADIIAGRNKDWQIVRGYHNVTLDGKLRADLRDYWAKIDHISGNDPHRVFFLWLGALIADAYKRWPTDDMQHMRTEFLRPFIRYAVKVLLGIEERAKPVE
;
A
#
# COMPACT_ATOMS: atom_id res chain seq x y z
N MET A 1 22.58 12.14 -3.18
CA MET A 1 21.85 11.74 -4.40
C MET A 1 22.44 10.40 -4.80
N GLY A 2 21.69 9.29 -4.69
CA GLY A 2 22.22 7.95 -4.98
C GLY A 2 22.26 7.72 -6.49
N ASP A 3 23.38 7.21 -7.01
CA ASP A 3 23.59 6.97 -8.44
C ASP A 3 22.63 5.86 -8.94
N PRO A 4 21.76 6.15 -9.93
CA PRO A 4 20.83 5.19 -10.52
C PRO A 4 21.49 3.91 -11.04
N ARG A 5 22.77 3.99 -11.46
CA ARG A 5 23.51 2.85 -12.01
C ARG A 5 23.89 1.83 -10.94
N VAL A 6 24.03 2.26 -9.70
CA VAL A 6 24.29 1.37 -8.55
C VAL A 6 23.05 0.53 -8.23
N VAL A 7 21.86 1.11 -8.41
CA VAL A 7 20.58 0.40 -8.22
C VAL A 7 20.37 -0.65 -9.32
N GLU A 8 20.69 -0.32 -10.58
CA GLU A 8 20.65 -1.29 -11.69
C GLU A 8 21.69 -2.41 -11.57
N ALA A 9 22.90 -2.12 -11.07
CA ALA A 9 23.94 -3.13 -10.86
C ALA A 9 23.54 -4.11 -9.74
N GLN A 10 22.99 -3.61 -8.63
CA GLN A 10 22.43 -4.44 -7.55
C GLN A 10 21.23 -5.29 -8.01
N LEU A 11 20.56 -4.87 -9.08
CA LEU A 11 19.40 -5.55 -9.68
C LEU A 11 19.78 -6.62 -10.71
N ARG A 12 20.82 -6.40 -11.52
CA ARG A 12 21.23 -7.32 -12.60
C ARG A 12 21.89 -8.59 -12.12
N GLU A 13 22.51 -8.59 -10.94
CA GLU A 13 23.26 -9.75 -10.45
C GLU A 13 22.37 -10.86 -9.86
N GLY A 14 21.03 -10.74 -9.89
CA GLY A 14 20.14 -11.73 -9.28
C GLY A 14 20.38 -11.92 -7.77
N GLN A 15 21.22 -11.08 -7.18
CA GLN A 15 21.57 -11.05 -5.79
C GLN A 15 20.53 -10.21 -5.04
N PHE A 16 19.31 -10.73 -4.93
CA PHE A 16 18.53 -10.53 -3.71
C PHE A 16 19.18 -11.36 -2.60
N VAL A 17 20.43 -11.05 -2.25
CA VAL A 17 21.11 -11.75 -1.15
C VAL A 17 20.53 -11.21 0.14
N GLY A 18 19.65 -12.03 0.68
CA GLY A 18 19.10 -11.87 2.00
C GLY A 18 18.36 -13.13 2.44
N VAL A 19 18.93 -14.32 2.23
CA VAL A 19 18.61 -15.45 3.13
C VAL A 19 19.02 -14.97 4.52
N GLY A 20 18.04 -14.46 5.29
CA GLY A 20 18.26 -13.78 6.57
C GLY A 20 17.89 -12.29 6.65
N ALA A 21 17.25 -11.68 5.63
CA ALA A 21 16.89 -10.24 5.65
C ALA A 21 15.80 -9.85 6.68
N GLY A 22 15.23 -10.83 7.40
CA GLY A 22 14.27 -10.62 8.47
C GLY A 22 12.87 -10.18 8.00
N ASP A 23 11.90 -10.24 8.91
CA ASP A 23 10.48 -9.98 8.62
C ASP A 23 10.13 -8.52 8.26
N ARG A 24 11.14 -7.65 8.12
CA ARG A 24 10.98 -6.19 7.96
C ARG A 24 11.82 -5.59 6.82
N TYR A 25 12.19 -6.39 5.83
CA TYR A 25 12.90 -5.94 4.63
C TYR A 25 11.95 -5.74 3.43
N LEU A 26 11.75 -4.50 3.00
CA LEU A 26 10.84 -4.12 1.92
C LEU A 26 11.43 -4.28 0.50
N GLY A 27 12.53 -5.01 0.36
CA GLY A 27 13.03 -5.50 -0.92
C GLY A 27 12.56 -6.91 -1.25
N ASP A 28 11.98 -7.61 -0.28
CA ASP A 28 11.36 -8.91 -0.45
C ASP A 28 9.86 -8.74 -0.84
N PRO A 29 9.44 -9.25 -2.01
CA PRO A 29 8.04 -9.23 -2.43
C PRO A 29 7.08 -9.85 -1.40
N ASP A 30 7.51 -10.89 -0.68
CA ASP A 30 6.66 -11.57 0.30
C ASP A 30 6.45 -10.69 1.54
N VAL A 31 7.46 -9.93 1.96
CA VAL A 31 7.32 -8.95 3.04
C VAL A 31 6.35 -7.83 2.64
N VAL A 32 6.46 -7.31 1.41
CA VAL A 32 5.55 -6.28 0.90
C VAL A 32 4.12 -6.80 0.80
N ASN A 33 3.92 -8.03 0.32
CA ASN A 33 2.62 -8.70 0.27
C ASN A 33 2.03 -8.85 1.68
N ARG A 34 2.81 -9.32 2.66
CA ARG A 34 2.38 -9.43 4.05
C ARG A 34 1.98 -8.07 4.62
N LEU A 35 2.75 -7.02 4.35
CA LEU A 35 2.44 -5.66 4.82
C LEU A 35 1.11 -5.15 4.28
N ILE A 36 0.86 -5.29 2.96
CA ILE A 36 -0.44 -4.91 2.36
C ILE A 36 -1.57 -5.75 2.97
N ALA A 37 -1.37 -7.07 3.09
CA ALA A 37 -2.37 -7.96 3.66
C ALA A 37 -2.71 -7.60 5.11
N SER A 38 -1.72 -7.23 5.93
CA SER A 38 -1.92 -6.76 7.30
C SER A 38 -2.75 -5.48 7.33
N TYR A 39 -2.41 -4.49 6.49
CA TYR A 39 -3.20 -3.27 6.38
C TYR A 39 -4.66 -3.55 6.01
N CYS A 40 -4.89 -4.35 4.96
CA CYS A 40 -6.24 -4.70 4.50
C CYS A 40 -7.03 -5.44 5.58
N THR A 41 -6.40 -6.38 6.28
CA THR A 41 -7.03 -7.16 7.36
C THR A 41 -7.43 -6.28 8.54
N GLU A 42 -6.59 -5.33 8.91
CA GLU A 42 -6.91 -4.40 10.00
C GLU A 42 -8.09 -3.47 9.65
N VAL A 43 -8.16 -2.98 8.41
CA VAL A 43 -9.29 -2.16 7.94
C VAL A 43 -10.57 -3.00 7.84
N ASP A 44 -10.48 -4.22 7.29
CA ASP A 44 -11.60 -5.17 7.21
C ASP A 44 -12.17 -5.47 8.60
N THR A 45 -11.29 -5.72 9.58
CA THR A 45 -11.67 -6.01 10.96
C THR A 45 -12.48 -4.88 11.57
N ASP A 46 -12.01 -3.63 11.44
CA ASP A 46 -12.73 -2.48 12.00
C ASP A 46 -14.08 -2.26 11.30
N LEU A 47 -14.16 -2.43 9.97
CA LEU A 47 -15.42 -2.32 9.25
C LEU A 47 -16.44 -3.38 9.68
N ARG A 48 -16.01 -4.63 9.88
CA ARG A 48 -16.88 -5.67 10.46
C ARG A 48 -17.35 -5.33 11.87
N ARG A 49 -16.50 -4.68 12.68
CA ARG A 49 -16.90 -4.23 14.03
C ARG A 49 -17.90 -3.09 13.96
N VAL A 50 -17.75 -2.16 13.02
CA VAL A 50 -18.73 -1.08 12.77
C VAL A 50 -20.09 -1.68 12.39
N LEU A 51 -20.11 -2.64 11.48
CA LEU A 51 -21.35 -3.29 11.03
C LEU A 51 -22.04 -4.09 12.13
N ARG A 52 -21.28 -4.62 13.09
CA ARG A 52 -21.79 -5.31 14.29
C ARG A 52 -22.16 -4.35 15.43
N GLY A 53 -21.93 -3.05 15.29
CA GLY A 53 -22.15 -2.06 16.35
C GLY A 53 -21.12 -2.11 17.49
N GLU A 54 -20.00 -2.82 17.30
CA GLU A 54 -18.92 -3.01 18.29
C GLU A 54 -17.84 -1.90 18.23
N LEU A 55 -17.93 -1.01 17.24
CA LEU A 55 -17.03 0.12 17.03
C LEU A 55 -17.84 1.26 16.40
N SER A 56 -17.71 2.49 16.89
CA SER A 56 -18.42 3.60 16.27
C SER A 56 -17.77 3.97 14.92
N PRO A 57 -18.54 4.51 13.94
CA PRO A 57 -17.98 4.96 12.67
C PRO A 57 -16.85 5.99 12.84
N ARG A 58 -16.99 6.91 13.81
CA ARG A 58 -15.99 7.94 14.10
C ARG A 58 -14.69 7.36 14.64
N GLU A 59 -14.77 6.37 15.54
CA GLU A 59 -13.57 5.69 16.03
C GLU A 59 -12.90 4.86 14.94
N SER A 60 -13.70 4.19 14.10
CA SER A 60 -13.18 3.46 12.93
C SER A 60 -12.46 4.39 11.95
N GLU A 61 -13.00 5.58 11.70
CA GLU A 61 -12.37 6.59 10.85
C GLU A 61 -11.04 7.08 11.44
N ALA A 62 -11.00 7.39 12.73
CA ALA A 62 -9.77 7.81 13.41
C ALA A 62 -8.68 6.73 13.32
N ARG A 63 -9.02 5.47 13.60
CA ARG A 63 -8.09 4.33 13.49
C ARG A 63 -7.63 4.10 12.06
N TYR A 64 -8.53 4.24 11.09
CA TYR A 64 -8.19 4.15 9.69
C TYR A 64 -7.16 5.21 9.27
N MET A 65 -7.34 6.47 9.69
CA MET A 65 -6.38 7.55 9.41
C MET A 65 -5.02 7.29 10.08
N GLU A 66 -5.01 6.80 11.32
CA GLU A 66 -3.79 6.45 12.05
C GLU A 66 -3.04 5.30 11.37
N ARG A 67 -3.76 4.24 10.95
CA ARG A 67 -3.17 3.11 10.22
C ARG A 67 -2.60 3.55 8.89
N ALA A 68 -3.35 4.32 8.09
CA ALA A 68 -2.88 4.81 6.81
C ALA A 68 -1.55 5.58 6.97
N LYS A 69 -1.43 6.42 8.01
CA LYS A 69 -0.17 7.09 8.36
C LYS A 69 0.92 6.10 8.76
N ARG A 70 0.63 5.15 9.66
CA ARG A 70 1.62 4.17 10.16
C ARG A 70 2.22 3.35 9.03
N TYR A 71 1.40 2.83 8.13
CA TYR A 71 1.84 2.04 6.99
C TYR A 71 2.54 2.89 5.93
N ALA A 72 2.10 4.14 5.73
CA ALA A 72 2.83 5.11 4.90
C ALA A 72 4.25 5.38 5.44
N ASP A 73 4.40 5.55 6.76
CA ASP A 73 5.69 5.76 7.40
C ASP A 73 6.63 4.55 7.25
N ILE A 74 6.08 3.32 7.20
CA ILE A 74 6.85 2.09 6.94
C ILE A 74 7.41 2.09 5.51
N ILE A 75 6.54 2.25 4.50
CA ILE A 75 6.96 2.19 3.09
C ILE A 75 7.88 3.37 2.72
N ALA A 76 7.62 4.55 3.28
CA ALA A 76 8.47 5.72 3.08
C ALA A 76 9.84 5.63 3.78
N GLY A 77 10.08 4.58 4.58
CA GLY A 77 11.32 4.41 5.34
C GLY A 77 11.49 5.40 6.49
N ARG A 78 10.40 6.00 6.96
CA ARG A 78 10.38 6.88 8.14
C ARG A 78 10.34 6.06 9.43
N ASN A 79 9.90 4.81 9.36
CA ASN A 79 10.01 3.85 10.43
C ASN A 79 11.39 3.17 10.44
N LYS A 80 12.18 3.42 11.49
CA LYS A 80 13.55 2.89 11.65
C LYS A 80 13.61 1.37 11.84
N ASP A 81 12.48 0.75 12.19
CA ASP A 81 12.38 -0.70 12.37
C ASP A 81 12.31 -1.47 11.04
N TRP A 82 12.13 -0.76 9.92
CA TRP A 82 11.94 -1.34 8.59
C TRP A 82 13.09 -0.95 7.66
N GLN A 83 13.65 -1.94 6.98
CA GLN A 83 14.67 -1.70 5.97
C GLN A 83 14.00 -1.53 4.61
N ILE A 84 14.07 -0.30 4.07
CA ILE A 84 13.56 0.01 2.73
C ILE A 84 14.62 -0.21 1.66
N VAL A 85 14.16 -0.45 0.43
CA VAL A 85 15.00 -0.33 -0.75
C VAL A 85 14.73 1.00 -1.43
N ARG A 86 15.72 1.90 -1.37
CA ARG A 86 15.63 3.24 -1.96
C ARG A 86 15.44 3.13 -3.47
N GLY A 87 14.53 3.94 -4.02
CA GLY A 87 14.25 4.00 -5.46
C GLY A 87 12.96 3.29 -5.89
N TYR A 88 12.57 2.19 -5.24
CA TYR A 88 11.34 1.46 -5.61
C TYR A 88 10.08 2.19 -5.16
N HIS A 89 10.01 2.47 -3.87
CA HIS A 89 8.80 2.96 -3.23
C HIS A 89 8.53 4.43 -3.56
N ASN A 90 9.57 5.24 -3.73
CA ASN A 90 9.41 6.68 -3.96
C ASN A 90 9.01 7.02 -5.40
N VAL A 91 9.63 6.39 -6.41
CA VAL A 91 9.44 6.78 -7.82
C VAL A 91 8.03 6.43 -8.32
N THR A 92 7.55 5.23 -7.97
CA THR A 92 6.27 4.72 -8.48
C THR A 92 5.07 5.39 -7.83
N LEU A 93 5.20 5.78 -6.56
CA LEU A 93 4.14 6.45 -5.80
C LEU A 93 4.01 7.94 -6.17
N ASP A 94 5.10 8.62 -6.50
CA ASP A 94 5.05 10.02 -6.97
C ASP A 94 4.68 10.15 -8.45
N GLY A 95 5.06 9.18 -9.29
CA GLY A 95 4.79 9.19 -10.73
C GLY A 95 3.46 8.54 -11.09
N LYS A 96 3.49 7.22 -11.31
CA LYS A 96 2.34 6.45 -11.81
C LYS A 96 1.11 6.55 -10.91
N LEU A 97 1.26 6.36 -9.60
CA LEU A 97 0.11 6.41 -8.69
C LEU A 97 -0.56 7.79 -8.71
N ARG A 98 0.23 8.86 -8.76
CA ARG A 98 -0.29 10.24 -8.85
C ARG A 98 -1.09 10.46 -10.13
N ALA A 99 -0.63 9.92 -11.26
CA ALA A 99 -1.37 9.97 -12.51
C ALA A 99 -2.67 9.17 -12.43
N ASP A 100 -2.60 7.93 -11.95
CA ASP A 100 -3.73 7.00 -11.88
C ASP A 100 -4.79 7.46 -10.87
N LEU A 101 -4.39 8.14 -9.79
CA LEU A 101 -5.26 8.63 -8.72
C LEU A 101 -5.53 10.13 -8.76
N ARG A 102 -5.25 10.83 -9.88
CA ARG A 102 -5.34 12.30 -9.98
C ARG A 102 -6.62 12.88 -9.38
N ASP A 103 -7.77 12.29 -9.68
CA ASP A 103 -9.07 12.79 -9.23
C ASP A 103 -9.37 12.45 -7.76
N TYR A 104 -8.81 11.34 -7.26
CA TYR A 104 -8.90 10.95 -5.86
C TYR A 104 -7.98 11.82 -4.99
N TRP A 105 -6.76 12.07 -5.48
CA TRP A 105 -5.71 12.83 -4.80
C TRP A 105 -6.20 14.20 -4.35
N ALA A 106 -6.82 14.95 -5.25
CA ALA A 106 -7.34 16.29 -4.96
C ALA A 106 -8.39 16.29 -3.83
N LYS A 107 -9.16 15.20 -3.68
CA LYS A 107 -10.19 15.08 -2.64
C LYS A 107 -9.60 14.86 -1.25
N ILE A 108 -8.42 14.25 -1.17
CA ILE A 108 -7.80 13.85 0.09
C ILE A 108 -6.52 14.61 0.41
N ASP A 109 -6.18 15.63 -0.36
CA ASP A 109 -4.96 16.43 -0.19
C ASP A 109 -4.88 17.07 1.20
N HIS A 110 -5.99 17.67 1.65
CA HIS A 110 -6.13 18.26 2.99
C HIS A 110 -5.93 17.26 4.15
N ILE A 111 -6.11 15.96 3.90
CA ILE A 111 -5.90 14.90 4.89
C ILE A 111 -4.48 14.35 4.78
N SER A 112 -4.05 14.06 3.56
CA SER A 112 -2.79 13.36 3.27
C SER A 112 -1.57 14.27 3.37
N GLY A 113 -1.73 15.59 3.25
CA GLY A 113 -0.63 16.55 3.18
C GLY A 113 0.22 16.37 1.92
N ASN A 114 -0.41 15.95 0.81
CA ASN A 114 0.24 15.58 -0.45
C ASN A 114 1.31 14.46 -0.30
N ASP A 115 1.29 13.66 0.77
CA ASP A 115 2.18 12.51 0.93
C ASP A 115 1.68 11.33 0.05
N PRO A 116 2.44 10.93 -0.99
CA PRO A 116 2.03 9.88 -1.93
C PRO A 116 1.80 8.53 -1.24
N HIS A 117 2.57 8.23 -0.18
CA HIS A 117 2.45 7.00 0.59
C HIS A 117 1.15 6.97 1.40
N ARG A 118 0.78 8.12 1.96
CA ARG A 118 -0.46 8.26 2.71
C ARG A 118 -1.66 8.20 1.79
N VAL A 119 -1.58 8.82 0.61
CA VAL A 119 -2.61 8.70 -0.44
C VAL A 119 -2.83 7.24 -0.85
N PHE A 120 -1.75 6.48 -1.04
CA PHE A 120 -1.83 5.06 -1.38
C PHE A 120 -2.63 4.23 -0.37
N PHE A 121 -2.31 4.34 0.92
CA PHE A 121 -3.03 3.58 1.95
C PHE A 121 -4.46 4.09 2.15
N LEU A 122 -4.71 5.40 2.05
CA LEU A 122 -6.07 5.93 2.09
C LEU A 122 -6.90 5.41 0.90
N TRP A 123 -6.33 5.37 -0.29
CA TRP A 123 -7.00 4.80 -1.47
C TRP A 123 -7.36 3.32 -1.24
N LEU A 124 -6.43 2.51 -0.74
CA LEU A 124 -6.68 1.10 -0.42
C LEU A 124 -7.81 0.93 0.61
N GLY A 125 -7.81 1.72 1.69
CA GLY A 125 -8.86 1.64 2.70
C GLY A 125 -10.23 2.09 2.16
N ALA A 126 -10.26 3.11 1.29
CA ALA A 126 -11.47 3.56 0.63
C ALA A 126 -12.08 2.47 -0.27
N LEU A 127 -11.25 1.69 -0.98
CA LEU A 127 -11.73 0.55 -1.76
C LEU A 127 -12.36 -0.54 -0.90
N ILE A 128 -11.75 -0.86 0.25
CA ILE A 128 -12.30 -1.84 1.20
C ILE A 128 -13.64 -1.32 1.74
N ALA A 129 -13.72 -0.05 2.13
CA ALA A 129 -14.96 0.57 2.56
C ALA A 129 -16.04 0.56 1.47
N ASP A 130 -15.69 0.80 0.20
CA ASP A 130 -16.64 0.72 -0.93
C ASP A 130 -17.14 -0.72 -1.13
N ALA A 131 -16.27 -1.71 -0.98
CA ALA A 131 -16.68 -3.12 -1.03
C ALA A 131 -17.71 -3.45 0.05
N TYR A 132 -17.54 -2.94 1.28
CA TYR A 132 -18.50 -3.12 2.36
C TYR A 132 -19.81 -2.35 2.18
N LYS A 133 -19.80 -1.21 1.48
CA LYS A 133 -21.04 -0.51 1.11
C LYS A 133 -21.89 -1.32 0.13
N ARG A 134 -21.25 -2.02 -0.81
CA ARG A 134 -21.91 -2.84 -1.83
C ARG A 134 -22.34 -4.21 -1.28
N TRP A 135 -21.49 -4.81 -0.46
CA TRP A 135 -21.67 -6.16 0.07
C TRP A 135 -21.40 -6.17 1.58
N PRO A 136 -22.40 -5.80 2.40
CA PRO A 136 -22.19 -5.56 3.82
C PRO A 136 -22.13 -6.83 4.69
N THR A 137 -22.69 -7.96 4.26
CA THR A 137 -22.87 -9.13 5.11
C THR A 137 -21.73 -10.15 4.98
N ASP A 138 -21.50 -10.98 6.00
CA ASP A 138 -20.37 -11.92 6.02
C ASP A 138 -20.44 -13.01 4.94
N ASP A 139 -21.62 -13.48 4.56
CA ASP A 139 -21.84 -14.46 3.48
C ASP A 139 -21.39 -13.93 2.09
N MET A 140 -21.29 -12.62 1.95
CA MET A 140 -20.85 -11.94 0.73
C MET A 140 -19.34 -11.74 0.65
N GLN A 141 -18.55 -12.34 1.56
CA GLN A 141 -17.09 -12.18 1.59
C GLN A 141 -16.44 -12.48 0.24
N HIS A 142 -16.89 -13.51 -0.47
CA HIS A 142 -16.38 -13.86 -1.78
C HIS A 142 -16.54 -12.73 -2.82
N MET A 143 -17.67 -12.00 -2.81
CA MET A 143 -17.90 -10.86 -3.71
C MET A 143 -16.95 -9.70 -3.39
N ARG A 144 -16.75 -9.40 -2.10
CA ARG A 144 -15.75 -8.39 -1.68
C ARG A 144 -14.34 -8.78 -2.13
N THR A 145 -13.97 -10.05 -1.97
CA THR A 145 -12.66 -10.56 -2.38
C THR A 145 -12.45 -10.44 -3.89
N GLU A 146 -13.43 -10.84 -4.71
CA GLU A 146 -13.34 -10.71 -6.18
C GLU A 146 -13.23 -9.26 -6.62
N PHE A 147 -14.00 -8.36 -6.00
CA PHE A 147 -13.92 -6.93 -6.28
C PHE A 147 -12.57 -6.31 -5.93
N LEU A 148 -12.01 -6.64 -4.75
CA LEU A 148 -10.75 -6.07 -4.28
C LEU A 148 -9.51 -6.63 -4.99
N ARG A 149 -9.58 -7.88 -5.47
CA ARG A 149 -8.46 -8.60 -6.11
C ARG A 149 -7.67 -7.79 -7.15
N PRO A 150 -8.28 -7.16 -8.17
CA PRO A 150 -7.53 -6.37 -9.16
C PRO A 150 -6.80 -5.17 -8.53
N PHE A 151 -7.41 -4.52 -7.54
CA PHE A 151 -6.81 -3.36 -6.88
C PHE A 151 -5.67 -3.74 -5.94
N ILE A 152 -5.79 -4.84 -5.21
CA ILE A 152 -4.68 -5.37 -4.39
C ILE A 152 -3.50 -5.78 -5.27
N ARG A 153 -3.77 -6.44 -6.40
CA ARG A 153 -2.71 -6.75 -7.39
C ARG A 153 -2.03 -5.50 -7.92
N TYR A 154 -2.79 -4.46 -8.24
CA TYR A 154 -2.24 -3.16 -8.66
C TYR A 154 -1.38 -2.53 -7.54
N ALA A 155 -1.87 -2.51 -6.30
CA ALA A 155 -1.15 -1.97 -5.15
C ALA A 155 0.22 -2.63 -4.96
N VAL A 156 0.28 -3.96 -5.01
CA VAL A 156 1.54 -4.73 -4.95
C VAL A 156 2.47 -4.32 -6.10
N LYS A 157 1.97 -4.24 -7.34
CA LYS A 157 2.77 -3.85 -8.50
C LYS A 157 3.34 -2.45 -8.40
N VAL A 158 2.57 -1.50 -7.88
CA VAL A 158 3.02 -0.12 -7.67
C VAL A 158 4.14 -0.07 -6.64
N LEU A 159 3.97 -0.71 -5.47
CA LEU A 159 5.01 -0.73 -4.43
C LEU A 159 6.29 -1.44 -4.89
N LEU A 160 6.16 -2.54 -5.62
CA LEU A 160 7.31 -3.25 -6.16
C LEU A 160 7.90 -2.58 -7.41
N GLY A 161 7.25 -1.55 -7.96
CA GLY A 161 7.68 -0.88 -9.18
C GLY A 161 7.76 -1.79 -10.39
N ILE A 162 6.90 -2.81 -10.48
CA ILE A 162 6.95 -3.83 -11.55
C ILE A 162 6.65 -3.20 -12.92
N GLU A 163 5.74 -2.23 -12.99
CA GLU A 163 5.29 -1.65 -14.27
C GLU A 163 6.24 -0.60 -14.84
N GLU A 164 7.01 0.11 -14.01
CA GLU A 164 8.02 1.05 -14.51
C GLU A 164 9.27 0.33 -15.04
N ARG A 165 9.53 -0.89 -14.58
CA ARG A 165 10.60 -1.76 -15.11
C ARG A 165 10.28 -2.40 -16.46
N ALA A 166 9.02 -2.38 -16.89
CA ALA A 166 8.59 -2.95 -18.17
C ALA A 166 8.69 -1.95 -19.33
N LYS A 167 8.98 -0.67 -19.06
CA LYS A 167 9.31 0.30 -20.09
C LYS A 167 10.77 0.09 -20.52
N PRO A 168 11.04 -0.19 -21.80
CA PRO A 168 12.41 -0.17 -22.31
C PRO A 168 12.99 1.21 -22.03
N VAL A 169 14.24 1.25 -21.57
CA VAL A 169 15.04 2.47 -21.61
C VAL A 169 15.28 2.75 -23.09
N GLU A 170 14.59 3.76 -23.64
CA GLU A 170 14.94 4.36 -24.94
C GLU A 170 16.21 5.20 -24.81
#